data_AF-A0A8T0R6I1-F1
#
_entry.id   AF-A0A8T0R6I1-F1
#
_cell.length_a   1.000
_cell.length_b   1.000
_cell.length_c   1.000
_cell.angle_alpha   90.00
_cell.angle_beta   90.00
_cell.angle_gamma   90.00
#
_symmetry.space_group_name_H-M   'P 1'
#
loop_
_entity.id
_entity.type
_entity.pdbx_description
1 polymer ?
#
loop_
_entity_poly.entity_id
_entity_poly.type
_entity_poly.pdbx_seq_one_letter_code
_entity_poly.pdbx_strand_id
1 'polypeptide(L)'
;MGPPRAASPAGAAVDATAGVRVTVSDRYVEIKNGIFELMLSNPDGIVTGVRYNGVDNLMEILNKEDNRGYWDLVWNPPGKKTGIFDVIKGTEFRIIYHDENQAEVSFTRNWDPSLEGKAVPLNIDKRFIVLRGSSGFYTYGIYEHKEGWPDFGLGETRVAFKLRKDKFHYMALADDRQRIMPMPDDRLPPRGQPLAYPEAVLLVDPINPDLRGEVDDKYQYSYEDQYNNVHGWMSFDPPIGFWQITPSDEFRTGGPLKQNLTSHVGPTTLAVS
;
A
#
# COMPACT_ATOMS: atom_id res chain seq x y z
N MET A 1 10.73 7.30 45.13
CA MET A 1 9.79 6.19 44.88
C MET A 1 8.61 6.76 44.11
N GLY A 2 8.59 6.57 42.79
CA GLY A 2 7.48 7.03 41.94
C GLY A 2 6.30 6.06 41.98
N PRO A 3 5.09 6.50 41.58
CA PRO A 3 3.90 5.65 41.65
C PRO A 3 4.02 4.46 40.69
N PRO A 4 3.35 3.34 40.98
CA PRO A 4 3.41 2.13 40.16
C PRO A 4 2.81 2.40 38.78
N ARG A 5 3.46 1.85 37.76
CA ARG A 5 3.03 1.88 36.36
C ARG A 5 1.68 1.17 36.25
N ALA A 6 0.64 1.88 35.81
CA ALA A 6 -0.66 1.27 35.54
C ALA A 6 -0.49 0.20 34.46
N ALA A 7 -0.97 -1.01 34.74
CA ALA A 7 -1.00 -2.09 33.78
C ALA A 7 -1.92 -1.70 32.61
N SER A 8 -1.43 -1.81 31.38
CA SER A 8 -2.25 -1.70 30.17
C SER A 8 -3.40 -2.70 30.26
N PRO A 9 -4.63 -2.34 29.86
CA PRO A 9 -5.72 -3.29 29.83
C PRO A 9 -5.34 -4.41 28.85
N ALA A 10 -5.42 -5.65 29.34
CA ALA A 10 -5.23 -6.84 28.52
C ALA A 10 -6.18 -6.73 27.31
N GLY A 11 -5.62 -6.65 26.10
CA GLY A 11 -6.39 -6.72 24.87
C GLY A 11 -7.27 -7.97 24.91
N ALA A 12 -8.54 -7.82 24.53
CA ALA A 12 -9.47 -8.95 24.44
C ALA A 12 -8.79 -10.10 23.69
N ALA A 13 -8.84 -11.30 24.28
CA ALA A 13 -8.21 -12.48 23.71
C ALA A 13 -8.71 -12.68 22.28
N VAL A 14 -7.80 -12.47 21.34
CA VAL A 14 -8.01 -12.69 19.92
C VAL A 14 -8.07 -14.21 19.75
N ASP A 15 -9.24 -14.75 19.37
CA ASP A 15 -9.38 -16.18 19.12
C ASP A 15 -8.71 -16.53 17.78
N ALA A 16 -7.38 -16.63 17.81
CA ALA A 16 -6.55 -17.05 16.68
C ALA A 16 -6.84 -18.49 16.22
N THR A 17 -7.78 -19.19 16.89
CA THR A 17 -8.24 -20.52 16.49
C THR A 17 -9.42 -20.48 15.53
N ALA A 18 -10.08 -19.33 15.32
CA ALA A 18 -11.12 -19.21 14.31
C ALA A 18 -10.53 -19.37 12.89
N GLY A 19 -11.10 -20.26 12.08
CA GLY A 19 -10.69 -20.44 10.68
C GLY A 19 -10.94 -19.19 9.82
N VAL A 20 -10.33 -19.13 8.64
CA VAL A 20 -10.51 -18.03 7.70
C VAL A 20 -11.97 -17.96 7.22
N ARG A 21 -12.57 -16.77 7.27
CA ARG A 21 -13.95 -16.52 6.85
C ARG A 21 -13.98 -15.44 5.78
N VAL A 22 -14.75 -15.68 4.73
CA VAL A 22 -15.02 -14.73 3.66
C VAL A 22 -16.51 -14.36 3.68
N THR A 23 -16.81 -13.07 3.77
CA THR A 23 -18.17 -12.54 3.65
C THR A 23 -18.23 -11.64 2.42
N VAL A 24 -19.14 -11.93 1.50
CA VAL A 24 -19.32 -11.15 0.27
C VAL A 24 -20.62 -10.37 0.35
N SER A 25 -20.55 -9.08 0.04
CA SER A 25 -21.70 -8.18 -0.09
C SER A 25 -21.64 -7.45 -1.43
N ASP A 26 -22.70 -6.72 -1.77
CA ASP A 26 -22.76 -5.94 -3.01
C ASP A 26 -21.60 -4.94 -3.16
N ARG A 27 -21.10 -4.38 -2.05
CA ARG A 27 -20.05 -3.34 -2.07
C ARG A 27 -18.68 -3.83 -1.61
N TYR A 28 -18.62 -4.88 -0.80
CA TYR A 28 -17.38 -5.29 -0.15
C TYR A 28 -17.23 -6.79 -0.04
N VAL A 29 -15.97 -7.24 -0.08
CA VAL A 29 -15.51 -8.56 0.30
C VAL A 29 -14.71 -8.40 1.60
N GLU A 30 -15.17 -9.02 2.67
CA GLU A 30 -14.54 -9.01 3.98
C GLU A 30 -13.89 -10.37 4.24
N ILE A 31 -12.60 -10.38 4.62
CA ILE A 31 -11.86 -11.60 4.95
C ILE A 31 -11.31 -11.47 6.36
N LYS A 32 -11.66 -12.43 7.23
CA LYS A 32 -11.21 -12.48 8.64
C LYS A 32 -10.46 -13.77 8.90
N ASN A 33 -9.41 -13.72 9.70
CA ASN A 33 -8.66 -14.91 10.12
C ASN A 33 -8.51 -15.03 11.65
N GLY A 34 -9.35 -14.29 12.39
CA GLY A 34 -9.26 -14.17 13.83
C GLY A 34 -8.31 -13.06 14.29
N ILE A 35 -7.22 -12.74 13.56
CA ILE A 35 -6.18 -11.78 13.97
C ILE A 35 -6.46 -10.36 13.45
N PHE A 36 -6.80 -10.27 12.18
CA PHE A 36 -7.12 -9.02 11.51
C PHE A 36 -8.31 -9.21 10.56
N GLU A 37 -8.78 -8.11 10.01
CA GLU A 37 -9.80 -8.14 8.97
C GLU A 37 -9.36 -7.30 7.78
N LEU A 38 -9.46 -7.89 6.59
CA LEU A 38 -9.23 -7.24 5.32
C LEU A 38 -10.56 -6.88 4.67
N MET A 39 -10.71 -5.64 4.24
CA MET A 39 -11.89 -5.15 3.52
C MET A 39 -11.48 -4.70 2.12
N LEU A 40 -12.10 -5.34 1.13
CA LEU A 40 -11.86 -5.08 -0.29
C LEU A 40 -13.16 -4.57 -0.92
N SER A 41 -13.09 -3.58 -1.81
CA SER A 41 -14.27 -3.19 -2.59
C SER A 41 -14.64 -4.25 -3.62
N ASN A 42 -15.93 -4.39 -3.89
CA ASN A 42 -16.49 -5.36 -4.82
C ASN A 42 -17.13 -4.62 -6.02
N PRO A 43 -16.76 -4.90 -7.29
CA PRO A 43 -15.70 -5.81 -7.75
C PRO A 43 -14.34 -5.11 -7.95
N ASP A 44 -14.19 -3.84 -7.56
CA ASP A 44 -12.98 -3.07 -7.90
C ASP A 44 -11.68 -3.67 -7.30
N GLY A 45 -11.76 -4.37 -6.17
CA GLY A 45 -10.61 -4.97 -5.50
C GLY A 45 -9.63 -3.94 -4.95
N ILE A 46 -10.16 -2.86 -4.37
CA ILE A 46 -9.41 -1.83 -3.65
C ILE A 46 -9.39 -2.20 -2.17
N VAL A 47 -8.25 -2.07 -1.51
CA VAL A 47 -8.14 -2.24 -0.06
C VAL A 47 -8.73 -1.00 0.62
N THR A 48 -10.00 -1.11 1.01
CA THR A 48 -10.74 -0.02 1.65
C THR A 48 -10.48 0.04 3.15
N GLY A 49 -10.06 -1.08 3.75
CA GLY A 49 -9.62 -1.11 5.12
C GLY A 49 -8.89 -2.36 5.59
N VAL A 50 -8.10 -2.16 6.65
CA VAL A 50 -7.45 -3.23 7.42
C VAL A 50 -7.73 -2.94 8.88
N ARG A 51 -8.50 -3.80 9.56
CA ARG A 51 -8.78 -3.68 10.99
C ARG A 51 -7.82 -4.57 11.77
N TYR A 52 -7.09 -4.00 12.73
CA TYR A 52 -6.08 -4.73 13.49
C TYR A 52 -5.84 -4.10 14.87
N ASN A 53 -5.66 -4.94 15.89
CA ASN A 53 -5.24 -4.56 17.24
C ASN A 53 -6.02 -3.35 17.82
N GLY A 54 -7.35 -3.41 17.75
CA GLY A 54 -8.26 -2.38 18.28
C GLY A 54 -8.37 -1.11 17.43
N VAL A 55 -7.61 -0.98 16.34
CA VAL A 55 -7.77 0.10 15.37
C VAL A 55 -8.81 -0.31 14.33
N ASP A 56 -9.82 0.54 14.15
CA ASP A 56 -10.95 0.35 13.25
C ASP A 56 -10.53 0.20 11.79
N ASN A 57 -9.57 1.02 11.35
CA ASN A 57 -8.96 0.93 10.03
C ASN A 57 -7.55 1.52 10.05
N LEU A 58 -6.55 0.77 9.59
CA LEU A 58 -5.17 1.25 9.45
C LEU A 58 -4.99 2.18 8.25
N MET A 59 -5.87 2.10 7.23
CA MET A 59 -5.82 2.93 6.03
C MET A 59 -6.31 4.35 6.30
N GLU A 60 -5.81 5.34 5.54
CA GLU A 60 -6.20 6.74 5.66
C GLU A 60 -7.69 6.96 5.33
N ILE A 61 -8.52 7.00 6.37
CA ILE A 61 -9.98 7.03 6.25
C ILE A 61 -10.51 8.33 5.66
N LEU A 62 -9.74 9.42 5.72
CA LEU A 62 -10.09 10.69 5.10
C LEU A 62 -9.91 10.68 3.57
N ASN A 63 -9.17 9.70 3.04
CA ASN A 63 -9.09 9.48 1.60
C ASN A 63 -10.35 8.76 1.10
N LYS A 64 -10.71 9.04 -0.16
CA LYS A 64 -11.62 8.18 -0.94
C LYS A 64 -11.09 6.75 -0.93
N GLU A 65 -11.99 5.77 -0.99
CA GLU A 65 -11.63 4.35 -0.88
C GLU A 65 -10.58 3.93 -1.92
N ASP A 66 -10.71 4.39 -3.17
CA ASP A 66 -9.76 4.15 -4.26
C ASP A 66 -8.41 4.89 -4.13
N ASN A 67 -8.22 5.61 -3.04
CA ASN A 67 -7.00 6.31 -2.67
C ASN A 67 -6.50 5.88 -1.26
N ARG A 68 -6.77 4.64 -0.86
CA ARG A 68 -6.29 4.03 0.38
C ARG A 68 -5.20 3.01 0.10
N GLY A 69 -5.58 1.74 -0.09
CA GLY A 69 -4.71 0.69 -0.58
C GLY A 69 -5.12 0.24 -1.98
N TYR A 70 -4.25 0.37 -2.97
CA TYR A 70 -4.61 0.08 -4.36
C TYR A 70 -3.41 -0.40 -5.18
N TRP A 71 -3.72 -1.10 -6.28
CA TRP A 71 -2.77 -1.34 -7.35
C TRP A 71 -2.94 -0.27 -8.42
N ASP A 72 -1.83 0.24 -8.93
CA ASP A 72 -1.80 1.20 -10.03
C ASP A 72 -0.76 0.80 -11.08
N LEU A 73 -0.89 1.38 -12.26
CA LEU A 73 0.11 1.31 -13.30
C LEU A 73 0.23 2.65 -14.03
N VAL A 74 1.39 2.87 -14.64
CA VAL A 74 1.64 3.96 -15.56
C VAL A 74 1.97 3.38 -16.92
N TRP A 75 1.13 3.66 -17.91
CA TRP A 75 1.28 3.11 -19.25
C TRP A 75 1.17 4.19 -20.33
N ASN A 76 1.64 3.93 -21.54
CA ASN A 76 1.49 4.84 -22.66
C ASN A 76 1.17 4.10 -23.97
N PRO A 77 0.31 4.68 -24.82
CA PRO A 77 0.17 4.21 -26.19
C PRO A 77 1.49 4.34 -26.98
N PRO A 78 1.64 3.61 -28.11
CA PRO A 78 2.80 3.72 -28.97
C PRO A 78 3.05 5.17 -29.41
N GLY A 79 4.32 5.60 -29.37
CA GLY A 79 4.73 6.94 -29.78
C GLY A 79 4.33 8.08 -28.82
N LYS A 80 3.64 7.80 -27.71
CA LYS A 80 3.35 8.79 -26.65
C LYS A 80 4.40 8.71 -25.55
N LYS A 81 4.90 9.86 -25.11
CA LYS A 81 5.88 9.98 -24.02
C LYS A 81 5.24 10.23 -22.64
N THR A 82 4.01 10.73 -22.61
CA THR A 82 3.30 11.00 -21.36
C THR A 82 2.62 9.71 -20.87
N GLY A 83 2.99 9.27 -19.67
CA GLY A 83 2.34 8.15 -19.01
C GLY A 83 0.93 8.49 -18.53
N ILE A 84 0.03 7.52 -18.66
CA ILE A 84 -1.35 7.53 -18.18
C ILE A 84 -1.36 6.75 -16.88
N PHE A 85 -1.72 7.42 -15.79
CA PHE A 85 -1.93 6.80 -14.48
C PHE A 85 -3.29 6.11 -14.45
N ASP A 86 -3.30 4.85 -14.05
CA ASP A 86 -4.50 4.01 -14.01
C ASP A 86 -4.52 3.22 -12.69
N VAL A 87 -5.49 3.53 -11.83
CA VAL A 87 -5.80 2.70 -10.67
C VAL A 87 -6.54 1.48 -11.18
N ILE A 88 -5.94 0.30 -11.01
CA ILE A 88 -6.49 -0.95 -11.50
C ILE A 88 -7.75 -1.26 -10.69
N LYS A 89 -8.92 -1.14 -11.32
CA LYS A 89 -10.23 -1.52 -10.75
C LYS A 89 -10.76 -2.75 -11.48
N GLY A 90 -10.99 -3.83 -10.73
CA GLY A 90 -11.62 -5.04 -11.26
C GLY A 90 -13.05 -4.78 -11.71
N THR A 91 -13.52 -5.59 -12.65
CA THR A 91 -14.91 -5.61 -13.13
C THR A 91 -15.62 -6.90 -12.75
N GLU A 92 -14.88 -7.90 -12.27
CA GLU A 92 -15.40 -9.20 -11.83
C GLU A 92 -14.65 -9.68 -10.58
N PHE A 93 -15.38 -10.21 -9.61
CA PHE A 93 -14.85 -10.81 -8.38
C PHE A 93 -15.04 -12.33 -8.38
N ARG A 94 -14.04 -13.06 -7.90
CA ARG A 94 -14.10 -14.52 -7.70
C ARG A 94 -13.43 -14.94 -6.40
N ILE A 95 -14.01 -15.95 -5.74
CA ILE A 95 -13.28 -16.74 -4.72
C ILE A 95 -12.54 -17.85 -5.46
N ILE A 96 -11.21 -17.81 -5.46
CA ILE A 96 -10.36 -18.81 -6.12
C ILE A 96 -10.20 -20.04 -5.23
N TYR A 97 -10.03 -19.81 -3.93
CA TYR A 97 -9.88 -20.87 -2.94
C TYR A 97 -10.41 -20.39 -1.59
N HIS A 98 -11.08 -21.26 -0.84
CA HIS A 98 -11.48 -20.98 0.54
C HIS A 98 -11.63 -22.27 1.34
N ASP A 99 -10.89 -22.37 2.44
CA ASP A 99 -11.07 -23.35 3.50
C ASP A 99 -10.82 -22.70 4.88
N GLU A 100 -10.71 -23.50 5.94
CA GLU A 100 -10.44 -22.97 7.29
C GLU A 100 -9.05 -22.34 7.46
N ASN A 101 -8.10 -22.65 6.58
CA ASN A 101 -6.70 -22.25 6.70
C ASN A 101 -6.34 -21.09 5.76
N GLN A 102 -7.07 -20.91 4.67
CA GLN A 102 -6.78 -19.92 3.65
C GLN A 102 -8.03 -19.41 2.94
N ALA A 103 -8.02 -18.14 2.55
CA ALA A 103 -8.86 -17.61 1.50
C ALA A 103 -8.00 -16.94 0.43
N GLU A 104 -8.28 -17.23 -0.84
CA GLU A 104 -7.74 -16.54 -2.01
C GLU A 104 -8.90 -15.97 -2.83
N VAL A 105 -8.83 -14.67 -3.10
CA VAL A 105 -9.82 -13.96 -3.91
C VAL A 105 -9.16 -13.24 -5.07
N SER A 106 -9.92 -13.07 -6.15
CA SER A 106 -9.49 -12.51 -7.43
C SER A 106 -10.42 -11.38 -7.85
N PHE A 107 -9.82 -10.34 -8.44
CA PHE A 107 -10.49 -9.18 -9.01
C PHE A 107 -9.93 -8.93 -10.41
N THR A 108 -10.69 -9.30 -11.44
CA THR A 108 -10.23 -9.27 -12.83
C THR A 108 -10.76 -8.06 -13.59
N ARG A 109 -9.91 -7.45 -14.42
CA ARG A 109 -10.27 -6.46 -15.45
C ARG A 109 -9.75 -6.98 -16.79
N ASN A 110 -10.66 -7.36 -17.67
CA ASN A 110 -10.31 -7.78 -19.03
C ASN A 110 -10.28 -6.59 -19.96
N TRP A 111 -9.43 -6.67 -20.99
CA TRP A 111 -9.39 -5.66 -22.05
C TRP A 111 -10.10 -6.15 -23.31
N ASP A 112 -10.76 -5.23 -24.01
CA ASP A 112 -11.33 -5.46 -25.33
C ASP A 112 -11.10 -4.22 -26.23
N PRO A 113 -11.17 -4.36 -27.57
CA PRO A 113 -10.86 -3.27 -28.51
C PRO A 113 -11.65 -1.97 -28.30
N SER A 114 -12.83 -1.98 -27.66
CA SER A 114 -13.59 -0.75 -27.36
C SER A 114 -12.93 0.15 -26.30
N LEU A 115 -11.96 -0.41 -25.56
CA LEU A 115 -11.15 0.24 -24.52
C LEU A 115 -9.82 0.78 -25.05
N GLU A 116 -9.55 0.67 -26.36
CA GLU A 116 -8.33 1.21 -26.96
C GLU A 116 -8.16 2.70 -26.65
N GLY A 117 -6.98 3.08 -26.18
CA GLY A 117 -6.64 4.44 -25.76
C GLY A 117 -7.28 4.89 -24.43
N LYS A 118 -8.16 4.08 -23.82
CA LYS A 118 -8.84 4.37 -22.55
C LYS A 118 -8.28 3.54 -21.39
N ALA A 119 -7.87 2.30 -21.67
CA ALA A 119 -7.27 1.40 -20.71
C ALA A 119 -6.09 0.66 -21.35
N VAL A 120 -5.13 0.24 -20.52
CA VAL A 120 -3.99 -0.56 -20.96
C VAL A 120 -4.48 -1.87 -21.61
N PRO A 121 -3.89 -2.33 -22.73
CA PRO A 121 -4.34 -3.54 -23.41
C PRO A 121 -3.85 -4.80 -22.67
N LEU A 122 -4.32 -5.01 -21.44
CA LEU A 122 -3.98 -6.15 -20.59
C LEU A 122 -5.23 -6.74 -19.95
N ASN A 123 -5.31 -8.07 -19.91
CA ASN A 123 -6.10 -8.73 -18.88
C ASN A 123 -5.30 -8.67 -17.59
N ILE A 124 -5.94 -8.20 -16.52
CA ILE A 124 -5.33 -8.03 -15.22
C ILE A 124 -6.14 -8.80 -14.21
N ASP A 125 -5.49 -9.67 -13.44
CA ASP A 125 -6.06 -10.40 -12.30
C ASP A 125 -5.29 -10.03 -11.04
N LYS A 126 -5.90 -9.21 -10.18
CA LYS A 126 -5.34 -8.89 -8.86
C LYS A 126 -5.86 -9.86 -7.83
N ARG A 127 -4.98 -10.39 -7.00
CA ARG A 127 -5.34 -11.40 -6.01
C ARG A 127 -4.90 -11.02 -4.61
N PHE A 128 -5.64 -11.53 -3.64
CA PHE A 128 -5.36 -11.39 -2.22
C PHE A 128 -5.47 -12.75 -1.55
N ILE A 129 -4.48 -13.07 -0.71
CA ILE A 129 -4.47 -14.30 0.09
C ILE A 129 -4.41 -13.92 1.57
N VAL A 130 -5.32 -14.48 2.36
CA VAL A 130 -5.31 -14.41 3.82
C VAL A 130 -5.16 -15.80 4.38
N LEU A 131 -4.20 -15.98 5.29
CA LEU A 131 -3.91 -17.26 5.94
C LEU A 131 -4.32 -17.23 7.41
N ARG A 132 -4.78 -18.36 7.94
CA ARG A 132 -5.00 -18.58 9.37
C ARG A 132 -3.67 -18.42 10.12
N GLY A 133 -3.71 -17.77 11.29
CA GLY A 133 -2.53 -17.60 12.13
C GLY A 133 -1.51 -16.56 11.63
N SER A 134 -1.77 -15.89 10.49
CA SER A 134 -0.90 -14.81 9.98
C SER A 134 -1.44 -13.43 10.35
N SER A 135 -0.56 -12.47 10.66
CA SER A 135 -0.93 -11.08 10.96
C SER A 135 -0.90 -10.16 9.74
N GLY A 136 -0.99 -10.71 8.54
CA GLY A 136 -0.98 -9.97 7.28
C GLY A 136 -1.61 -10.75 6.14
N PHE A 137 -1.64 -10.13 4.97
CA PHE A 137 -2.15 -10.72 3.74
C PHE A 137 -1.11 -10.61 2.62
N TYR A 138 -1.20 -11.50 1.64
CA TYR A 138 -0.42 -11.43 0.41
C TYR A 138 -1.26 -10.77 -0.68
N THR A 139 -0.61 -10.05 -1.58
CA THR A 139 -1.24 -9.56 -2.80
C THR A 139 -0.30 -9.69 -3.98
N TYR A 140 -0.83 -10.04 -5.14
CA TYR A 140 -0.08 -10.20 -6.38
C TYR A 140 -0.98 -9.92 -7.58
N GLY A 141 -0.37 -9.59 -8.73
CA GLY A 141 -1.06 -9.32 -9.98
C GLY A 141 -0.58 -10.28 -11.08
N ILE A 142 -1.52 -10.77 -11.89
CA ILE A 142 -1.24 -11.52 -13.11
C ILE A 142 -1.64 -10.63 -14.29
N TYR A 143 -0.71 -10.44 -15.22
CA TYR A 143 -0.89 -9.59 -16.40
C TYR A 143 -0.75 -10.46 -17.66
N GLU A 144 -1.75 -10.43 -18.52
CA GLU A 144 -1.74 -11.14 -19.81
C GLU A 144 -1.99 -10.15 -20.95
N HIS A 145 -1.03 -10.08 -21.87
CA HIS A 145 -1.19 -9.43 -23.18
C HIS A 145 -1.44 -10.52 -24.22
N LYS A 146 -2.50 -10.39 -25.03
CA LYS A 146 -2.83 -11.38 -26.05
C LYS A 146 -2.26 -11.01 -27.41
N GLU A 147 -1.97 -12.04 -28.20
CA GLU A 147 -1.55 -11.87 -29.59
C GLU A 147 -2.57 -11.02 -30.38
N GLY A 148 -2.06 -10.07 -31.16
CA GLY A 148 -2.88 -9.15 -31.97
C GLY A 148 -3.44 -7.94 -31.21
N TRP A 149 -3.18 -7.81 -29.90
CA TRP A 149 -3.55 -6.61 -29.15
C TRP A 149 -2.55 -5.46 -29.39
N PRO A 150 -2.97 -4.19 -29.23
CA PRO A 150 -2.10 -3.05 -29.45
C PRO A 150 -0.84 -3.10 -28.58
N ASP A 151 0.27 -2.63 -29.15
CA ASP A 151 1.50 -2.37 -28.40
C ASP A 151 1.27 -1.26 -27.37
N PHE A 152 2.05 -1.26 -26.30
CA PHE A 152 2.04 -0.21 -25.28
C PHE A 152 3.38 -0.18 -24.53
N GLY A 153 3.68 0.95 -23.90
CA GLY A 153 4.73 1.04 -22.89
C GLY A 153 4.14 0.86 -21.50
N LEU A 154 4.77 0.06 -20.66
CA LEU A 154 4.48 -0.04 -19.23
C LEU A 154 5.68 0.54 -18.47
N GLY A 155 5.49 1.71 -17.89
CA GLY A 155 6.54 2.42 -17.16
C GLY A 155 6.64 2.01 -15.70
N GLU A 156 5.50 1.66 -15.09
CA GLU A 156 5.42 1.36 -13.66
C GLU A 156 4.22 0.44 -13.39
N THR A 157 4.37 -0.50 -12.46
CA THR A 157 3.26 -1.21 -11.83
C THR A 157 3.51 -1.28 -10.34
N ARG A 158 2.50 -0.92 -9.55
CA ARG A 158 2.67 -0.68 -8.12
C ARG A 158 1.51 -1.13 -7.28
N VAL A 159 1.83 -1.35 -6.01
CA VAL A 159 0.90 -1.35 -4.89
C VAL A 159 1.25 -0.19 -3.98
N ALA A 160 0.24 0.57 -3.60
CA ALA A 160 0.37 1.64 -2.62
C ALA A 160 -0.57 1.40 -1.46
N PHE A 161 -0.09 1.56 -0.24
CA PHE A 161 -0.89 1.58 0.98
C PHE A 161 -0.70 2.92 1.70
N LYS A 162 -1.77 3.71 1.78
CA LYS A 162 -1.79 5.00 2.48
C LYS A 162 -2.40 4.78 3.86
N LEU A 163 -1.56 4.85 4.89
CA LEU A 163 -1.93 4.61 6.27
C LEU A 163 -2.40 5.91 6.93
N ARG A 164 -3.14 5.76 8.03
CA ARG A 164 -3.62 6.87 8.84
C ARG A 164 -2.50 7.79 9.30
N LYS A 165 -2.54 9.04 8.87
CA LYS A 165 -1.53 10.02 9.27
C LYS A 165 -1.57 10.37 10.75
N ASP A 166 -2.72 10.20 11.42
CA ASP A 166 -2.86 10.44 12.86
C ASP A 166 -2.29 9.31 13.74
N LYS A 167 -1.88 8.20 13.13
CA LYS A 167 -1.37 7.01 13.83
C LYS A 167 0.09 6.73 13.53
N PHE A 168 0.46 6.74 12.25
CA PHE A 168 1.76 6.26 11.79
C PHE A 168 2.72 7.43 11.57
N HIS A 169 3.68 7.59 12.49
CA HIS A 169 4.60 8.74 12.48
C HIS A 169 6.07 8.34 12.33
N TYR A 170 6.40 7.06 12.53
CA TYR A 170 7.77 6.56 12.46
C TYR A 170 7.90 5.65 11.24
N MET A 171 8.89 5.90 10.40
CA MET A 171 9.16 5.13 9.19
C MET A 171 10.51 4.42 9.35
N ALA A 172 10.56 3.17 8.92
CA ALA A 172 11.77 2.36 8.89
C ALA A 172 11.96 1.72 7.53
N LEU A 173 13.10 2.03 6.89
CA LEU A 173 13.51 1.47 5.60
C LEU A 173 14.67 0.49 5.76
N ALA A 174 15.57 0.76 6.70
CA ALA A 174 16.69 -0.09 7.10
C ALA A 174 17.12 0.29 8.52
N ASP A 175 18.03 -0.49 9.11
CA ASP A 175 18.54 -0.28 10.48
C ASP A 175 19.11 1.13 10.68
N ASP A 176 19.74 1.69 9.65
CA ASP A 176 20.36 3.02 9.62
C ASP A 176 19.48 4.11 8.97
N ARG A 177 18.32 3.73 8.42
CA ARG A 177 17.39 4.62 7.71
C ARG A 177 16.00 4.49 8.29
N GLN A 178 15.84 5.04 9.49
CA GLN A 178 14.59 5.06 10.23
C GLN A 178 14.48 6.33 11.07
N ARG A 179 13.28 6.93 11.11
CA ARG A 179 13.07 8.22 11.76
C ARG A 179 11.59 8.52 12.03
N ILE A 180 11.37 9.50 12.90
CA ILE A 180 10.11 10.24 12.92
C ILE A 180 10.04 11.05 11.62
N MET A 181 8.93 10.90 10.91
CA MET A 181 8.68 11.57 9.64
C MET A 181 7.89 12.85 9.83
N PRO A 182 8.08 13.87 8.98
CA PRO A 182 7.18 15.00 8.93
C PRO A 182 5.76 14.54 8.53
N MET A 183 4.78 15.36 8.88
CA MET A 183 3.39 15.15 8.44
C MET A 183 3.22 15.68 7.01
N PRO A 184 2.24 15.17 6.23
CA PRO A 184 1.90 15.74 4.92
C PRO A 184 1.62 17.24 4.98
N ASP A 185 0.95 17.68 6.06
CA ASP A 185 0.60 19.08 6.26
C ASP A 185 1.84 19.96 6.52
N ASP A 186 2.94 19.38 7.03
CA ASP A 186 4.21 20.10 7.24
C ASP A 186 4.87 20.47 5.91
N ARG A 187 4.52 19.78 4.81
CA ARG A 187 5.01 20.11 3.46
C ARG A 187 4.23 21.24 2.79
N LEU A 188 3.10 21.67 3.35
CA LEU A 188 2.25 22.70 2.77
C LEU A 188 2.56 24.09 3.36
N PRO A 189 2.50 25.17 2.57
CA PRO A 189 2.57 26.53 3.12
C PRO A 189 1.47 26.78 4.16
N PRO A 190 1.74 27.48 5.28
CA PRO A 190 3.00 28.18 5.61
C PRO A 190 4.06 27.31 6.31
N ARG A 191 3.77 26.03 6.60
CA ARG A 191 4.67 25.13 7.35
C ARG A 191 5.85 24.66 6.51
N GLY A 192 5.61 24.45 5.22
CA GLY A 192 6.60 23.99 4.26
C GLY A 192 6.82 25.00 3.14
N GLN A 193 8.05 25.05 2.63
CA GLN A 193 8.42 25.81 1.45
C GLN A 193 9.03 24.86 0.41
N PRO A 194 8.31 24.57 -0.70
CA PRO A 194 8.92 23.88 -1.83
C PRO A 194 10.17 24.61 -2.30
N LEU A 195 11.22 23.84 -2.57
CA LEU A 195 12.48 24.36 -3.08
C LEU A 195 12.47 24.36 -4.62
N ALA A 196 13.64 24.30 -5.25
CA ALA A 196 13.75 24.29 -6.71
C ALA A 196 13.01 23.11 -7.36
N TYR A 197 12.97 21.96 -6.69
CA TYR A 197 12.22 20.78 -7.11
C TYR A 197 11.00 20.60 -6.20
N PRO A 198 9.80 20.31 -6.74
CA PRO A 198 8.59 20.17 -5.94
C PRO A 198 8.64 18.98 -4.97
N GLU A 199 9.51 18.00 -5.23
CA GLU A 199 9.74 16.86 -4.36
C GLU A 199 10.50 17.22 -3.08
N ALA A 200 11.31 18.28 -3.09
CA ALA A 200 12.11 18.75 -1.97
C ALA A 200 11.45 19.95 -1.27
N VAL A 201 11.12 19.80 0.02
CA VAL A 201 10.40 20.82 0.79
C VAL A 201 11.16 21.13 2.08
N LEU A 202 11.49 22.41 2.28
CA LEU A 202 12.03 22.90 3.55
C LEU A 202 10.93 22.97 4.61
N LEU A 203 11.16 22.38 5.77
CA LEU A 203 10.26 22.40 6.92
C LEU A 203 10.49 23.68 7.75
N VAL A 204 9.66 24.70 7.53
CA VAL A 204 9.78 26.05 8.14
C VAL A 204 9.15 26.10 9.53
N ASP A 205 7.97 25.51 9.69
CA ASP A 205 7.21 25.46 10.95
C ASP A 205 6.46 24.12 11.09
N PRO A 206 7.19 22.98 11.15
CA PRO A 206 6.57 21.67 11.25
C PRO A 206 5.86 21.46 12.60
N ILE A 207 4.86 20.57 12.62
CA ILE A 207 4.14 20.16 13.84
C ILE A 207 5.11 19.61 14.89
N ASN A 208 6.08 18.80 14.46
CA ASN A 208 7.20 18.40 15.32
C ASN A 208 8.35 19.42 15.17
N PRO A 209 8.62 20.26 16.19
CA PRO A 209 9.61 21.32 16.09
C PRO A 209 11.04 20.81 15.92
N ASP A 210 11.33 19.56 16.28
CA ASP A 210 12.66 18.96 16.11
C ASP A 210 13.04 18.80 14.62
N LEU A 211 12.04 18.78 13.73
CA LEU A 211 12.22 18.68 12.28
C LEU A 211 12.48 20.03 11.58
N ARG A 212 12.46 21.13 12.34
CA ARG A 212 12.56 22.48 11.77
C ARG A 212 13.90 22.69 11.09
N GLY A 213 13.86 23.22 9.87
CA GLY A 213 15.04 23.51 9.05
C GLY A 213 15.53 22.31 8.23
N GLU A 214 14.95 21.12 8.41
CA GLU A 214 15.22 19.98 7.54
C GLU A 214 14.56 20.13 6.17
N VAL A 215 15.10 19.42 5.17
CA VAL A 215 14.51 19.28 3.84
C VAL A 215 14.00 17.85 3.69
N ASP A 216 12.68 17.71 3.53
CA ASP A 216 12.04 16.44 3.20
C ASP A 216 11.98 16.28 1.68
N ASP A 217 12.72 15.30 1.15
CA ASP A 217 12.76 14.99 -0.28
C ASP A 217 12.25 13.57 -0.52
N LYS A 218 11.27 13.45 -1.43
CA LYS A 218 10.64 12.18 -1.83
C LYS A 218 11.67 11.10 -2.19
N TYR A 219 12.76 11.45 -2.86
CA TYR A 219 13.75 10.48 -3.37
C TYR A 219 14.79 10.07 -2.32
N GLN A 220 14.84 10.73 -1.15
CA GLN A 220 15.65 10.28 0.00
C GLN A 220 15.18 8.93 0.55
N TYR A 221 14.02 8.46 0.13
CA TYR A 221 13.41 7.21 0.56
C TYR A 221 13.41 6.13 -0.52
N SER A 222 14.20 6.32 -1.58
CA SER A 222 14.47 5.24 -2.54
C SER A 222 15.48 4.24 -1.99
N TYR A 223 15.41 3.01 -2.50
CA TYR A 223 16.36 1.95 -2.22
C TYR A 223 16.67 1.18 -3.51
N GLU A 224 17.90 0.65 -3.61
CA GLU A 224 18.24 -0.33 -4.66
C GLU A 224 17.42 -1.60 -4.48
N ASP A 225 16.95 -2.18 -5.58
CA ASP A 225 16.06 -3.32 -5.55
C ASP A 225 16.61 -4.51 -4.77
N GLN A 226 17.91 -4.81 -4.89
CA GLN A 226 18.56 -5.93 -4.21
C GLN A 226 18.50 -5.89 -2.67
N TYR A 227 18.15 -4.73 -2.11
CA TYR A 227 18.06 -4.52 -0.66
C TYR A 227 16.64 -4.11 -0.23
N ASN A 228 15.73 -3.86 -1.17
CA ASN A 228 14.36 -3.41 -0.91
C ASN A 228 13.44 -4.59 -0.57
N ASN A 229 13.73 -5.24 0.56
CA ASN A 229 13.06 -6.46 1.02
C ASN A 229 11.96 -6.18 2.04
N VAL A 230 12.22 -5.30 3.02
CA VAL A 230 11.25 -4.97 4.07
C VAL A 230 11.36 -3.50 4.47
N HIS A 231 10.22 -2.82 4.51
CA HIS A 231 10.10 -1.42 4.93
C HIS A 231 8.67 -1.14 5.38
N GLY A 232 8.48 -0.06 6.11
CA GLY A 232 7.15 0.25 6.59
C GLY A 232 7.07 1.39 7.59
N TRP A 233 5.98 1.36 8.34
CA TRP A 233 5.59 2.41 9.27
C TRP A 233 5.18 1.83 10.61
N MET A 234 5.42 2.61 11.66
CA MET A 234 5.07 2.28 13.03
C MET A 234 4.20 3.39 13.64
N SER A 235 3.20 2.95 14.38
CA SER A 235 2.46 3.74 15.36
C SER A 235 2.97 3.37 16.75
N PHE A 236 3.12 4.37 17.62
CA PHE A 236 3.44 4.15 19.03
C PHE A 236 2.19 4.06 19.92
N ASP A 237 1.04 4.56 19.43
CA ASP A 237 -0.23 4.55 20.17
C ASP A 237 -1.48 4.34 19.25
N PRO A 238 -2.02 3.12 19.19
CA PRO A 238 -1.49 1.89 19.81
C PRO A 238 -0.19 1.41 19.13
N PRO A 239 0.65 0.62 19.81
CA PRO A 239 1.88 0.08 19.23
C PRO A 239 1.56 -0.92 18.10
N ILE A 240 1.68 -0.49 16.85
CA ILE A 240 1.37 -1.26 15.63
C ILE A 240 2.42 -0.96 14.56
N GLY A 241 2.85 -1.99 13.84
CA GLY A 241 3.63 -1.83 12.61
C GLY A 241 2.82 -2.27 11.39
N PHE A 242 3.04 -1.59 10.26
CA PHE A 242 2.60 -2.03 8.95
C PHE A 242 3.84 -2.17 8.06
N TRP A 243 4.09 -3.38 7.57
CA TRP A 243 5.32 -3.73 6.86
C TRP A 243 5.00 -4.27 5.47
N GLN A 244 5.65 -3.72 4.46
CA GLN A 244 5.69 -4.30 3.14
C GLN A 244 6.88 -5.26 3.06
N ILE A 245 6.62 -6.47 2.59
CA ILE A 245 7.64 -7.51 2.43
C ILE A 245 7.67 -7.91 0.96
N THR A 246 8.84 -7.79 0.33
CA THR A 246 9.10 -8.33 -1.01
C THR A 246 10.03 -9.53 -0.89
N PRO A 247 9.53 -10.77 -1.06
CA PRO A 247 10.34 -11.97 -0.85
C PRO A 247 11.24 -12.33 -2.05
N SER A 248 11.03 -11.72 -3.22
CA SER A 248 11.78 -12.02 -4.45
C SER A 248 11.77 -10.81 -5.39
N ASP A 249 12.86 -10.62 -6.14
CA ASP A 249 12.98 -9.59 -7.19
C ASP A 249 12.68 -10.12 -8.60
N GLU A 250 12.25 -11.38 -8.77
CA GLU A 250 12.04 -12.01 -10.09
C GLU A 250 11.05 -11.26 -10.99
N PHE A 251 10.13 -10.50 -10.40
CA PHE A 251 9.15 -9.69 -11.12
C PHE A 251 9.65 -8.28 -11.46
N ARG A 252 10.78 -7.82 -10.89
CA ARG A 252 11.29 -6.46 -11.06
C ARG A 252 12.09 -6.33 -12.34
N THR A 253 12.00 -5.17 -12.97
CA THR A 253 12.75 -4.83 -14.19
C THR A 253 13.89 -3.87 -13.86
N GLY A 254 14.95 -3.86 -14.68
CA GLY A 254 16.05 -2.89 -14.59
C GLY A 254 17.25 -3.32 -13.73
N GLY A 255 17.20 -4.52 -13.14
CA GLY A 255 18.33 -5.14 -12.44
C GLY A 255 18.53 -4.66 -11.00
N PRO A 256 19.48 -5.26 -10.27
CA PRO A 256 19.59 -5.12 -8.81
C PRO A 256 19.90 -3.69 -8.32
N LEU A 257 20.52 -2.86 -9.16
CA LEU A 257 20.92 -1.49 -8.83
C LEU A 257 19.84 -0.45 -9.14
N LYS A 258 18.70 -0.84 -9.74
CA LYS A 258 17.60 0.09 -9.98
C LYS A 258 17.09 0.61 -8.64
N GLN A 259 16.92 1.93 -8.57
CA GLN A 259 16.36 2.61 -7.41
C GLN A 259 14.84 2.67 -7.54
N ASN A 260 14.14 2.20 -6.52
CA ASN A 260 12.69 2.30 -6.43
C ASN A 260 12.27 2.95 -5.12
N LEU A 261 11.12 3.63 -5.16
CA LEU A 261 10.52 4.23 -3.98
C LEU A 261 10.04 3.13 -3.03
N THR A 262 10.23 3.37 -1.73
CA THR A 262 9.81 2.46 -0.66
C THR A 262 8.63 3.05 0.12
N SER A 263 8.84 3.50 1.35
CA SER A 263 7.90 4.34 2.08
C SER A 263 8.25 5.82 1.96
N HIS A 264 7.28 6.71 2.10
CA HIS A 264 7.54 8.15 2.12
C HIS A 264 6.46 8.94 2.88
N VAL A 265 6.72 10.22 3.14
CA VAL A 265 5.80 11.18 3.78
C VAL A 265 4.35 11.04 3.32
N GLY A 266 3.39 11.11 4.24
CA GLY A 266 2.00 10.72 3.99
C GLY A 266 1.73 9.26 4.28
N PRO A 267 2.22 8.76 5.44
CA PRO A 267 2.35 7.35 5.82
C PRO A 267 2.10 6.35 4.70
N THR A 268 2.87 6.48 3.61
CA THR A 268 2.63 5.70 2.39
C THR A 268 3.70 4.64 2.33
N THR A 269 3.27 3.42 2.03
CA THR A 269 4.15 2.28 1.72
C THR A 269 3.91 1.90 0.27
N LEU A 270 4.97 1.82 -0.53
CA LEU A 270 4.92 1.40 -1.92
C LEU A 270 5.63 0.06 -2.10
N ALA A 271 5.14 -0.74 -3.05
CA ALA A 271 5.79 -1.95 -3.54
C ALA A 271 5.52 -2.16 -5.03
N VAL A 272 6.32 -3.03 -5.62
CA VAL A 272 6.35 -3.38 -7.04
C VAL A 272 6.88 -2.23 -7.90
N SER A 273 7.66 -2.55 -8.95
CA SER A 273 8.13 -1.56 -9.94
C SER A 273 8.13 -2.15 -11.35
#